data_AF-A0A9E5Q7U4-F1
#
_entry.id   AF-A0A9E5Q7U4-F1
#
_cell.length_a   1.000
_cell.length_b   1.000
_cell.length_c   1.000
_cell.angle_alpha   90.00
_cell.angle_beta   90.00
_cell.angle_gamma   90.00
#
_symmetry.space_group_name_H-M   'P 1'
#
loop_
_entity.id
_entity.type
_entity.pdbx_description
1 polymer ?
#
loop_
_entity_poly.entity_id
_entity_poly.type
_entity_poly.pdbx_seq_one_letter_code
_entity_poly.pdbx_strand_id
1 'polypeptide(L)'
;MANVVNRTTKQYLQSVHTPDYPVEEWIINPDMSNVVGVPNIYWEITGDIITEMSQSEKDSVDAQILSDSRDGIIESQIDNLESVMRQLTVLTMNEINTIRQWLMSFKAEVAAATSFADLQSRIASLIDLPDRTLQQIRTQLRNNLGN
;
A
#
# COMPACT_ATOMS: atom_id res chain seq x y z
N MET A 1 -35.73 19.87 -20.66
CA MET A 1 -34.43 19.40 -20.14
C MET A 1 -34.35 19.81 -18.68
N ALA A 2 -34.00 18.89 -17.79
CA ALA A 2 -33.93 19.15 -16.34
C ALA A 2 -32.48 19.14 -15.86
N ASN A 3 -32.22 19.80 -14.74
CA ASN A 3 -30.98 19.65 -13.99
C ASN A 3 -31.27 18.77 -12.78
N VAL A 4 -30.31 17.94 -12.35
CA VAL A 4 -30.53 17.02 -11.23
C VAL A 4 -29.32 16.98 -10.30
N VAL A 5 -29.55 16.79 -9.00
CA VAL A 5 -28.51 16.56 -8.00
C VAL A 5 -28.78 15.25 -7.28
N ASN A 6 -27.78 14.36 -7.20
CA ASN A 6 -27.90 13.15 -6.42
C ASN A 6 -27.81 13.47 -4.92
N ARG A 7 -28.76 12.98 -4.12
CA ARG A 7 -28.87 13.27 -2.68
C ARG A 7 -27.70 12.78 -1.85
N THR A 8 -27.02 11.70 -2.28
CA THR A 8 -25.92 11.08 -1.52
C THR A 8 -24.56 11.51 -2.05
N THR A 9 -24.35 11.38 -3.36
CA THR A 9 -23.05 11.66 -3.98
C THR A 9 -22.84 13.15 -4.28
N LYS A 10 -23.88 13.98 -4.15
CA LYS A 10 -23.86 15.42 -4.47
C LYS A 10 -23.41 15.69 -5.92
N GLN A 11 -23.58 14.71 -6.81
CA GLN A 11 -23.28 14.86 -8.23
C GLN A 11 -24.32 15.75 -8.89
N TYR A 12 -23.88 16.83 -9.53
CA TYR A 12 -24.74 17.73 -10.29
C TYR A 12 -24.66 17.42 -11.79
N LEU A 13 -25.80 17.14 -12.41
CA LEU A 13 -25.93 16.90 -13.84
C LEU A 13 -26.89 17.91 -14.47
N GLN A 14 -26.55 18.36 -15.68
CA GLN A 14 -27.34 19.36 -16.41
C GLN A 14 -27.96 18.75 -17.66
N SER A 15 -29.13 19.27 -18.03
CA SER A 15 -29.81 18.93 -19.28
C SER A 15 -30.09 17.43 -19.51
N VAL A 16 -30.56 16.74 -18.47
CA VAL A 16 -30.83 15.29 -18.50
C VAL A 16 -32.29 14.95 -18.83
N HIS A 17 -32.54 13.68 -19.18
CA HIS A 17 -33.88 13.11 -19.39
C HIS A 17 -34.46 12.64 -18.05
N THR A 18 -35.39 13.43 -17.49
CA THR A 18 -35.92 13.25 -16.13
C THR A 18 -36.42 11.84 -15.78
N PRO A 19 -37.07 11.07 -16.68
CA PRO A 19 -37.50 9.70 -16.38
C PRO A 19 -36.41 8.74 -15.93
N ASP A 20 -35.14 9.01 -16.27
CA ASP A 20 -33.99 8.17 -15.89
C ASP A 20 -33.50 8.43 -14.46
N TYR A 21 -34.04 9.44 -13.76
CA TYR A 21 -33.56 9.93 -12.47
C TYR A 21 -34.68 9.89 -11.42
N PRO A 22 -34.77 8.83 -10.60
CA PRO A 22 -35.83 8.69 -9.60
C PRO A 22 -35.68 9.74 -8.48
N VAL A 23 -36.80 10.34 -8.08
CA VAL A 23 -36.85 11.45 -7.09
C VAL A 23 -36.38 11.07 -5.68
N GLU A 24 -36.37 9.77 -5.38
CA GLU A 24 -35.86 9.21 -4.13
C GLU A 24 -34.34 9.40 -4.00
N GLU A 25 -33.62 9.35 -5.14
CA GLU A 25 -32.17 9.48 -5.19
C GLU A 25 -31.73 10.85 -5.73
N TRP A 26 -32.58 11.51 -6.52
CA TRP A 26 -32.26 12.74 -7.24
C TRP A 26 -33.22 13.87 -6.91
N ILE A 27 -32.67 15.05 -6.66
CA ILE A 27 -33.43 16.29 -6.61
C ILE A 27 -33.56 16.80 -8.04
N ILE A 28 -34.79 16.99 -8.52
CA ILE A 28 -35.07 17.44 -9.88
C ILE A 28 -35.26 18.96 -9.89
N ASN A 29 -34.50 19.63 -10.76
CA ASN A 29 -34.41 21.09 -10.87
C ASN A 29 -34.16 21.79 -9.52
N PRO A 30 -33.11 21.42 -8.76
CA PRO A 30 -32.78 22.11 -7.52
C PRO A 30 -32.42 23.57 -7.78
N ASP A 31 -32.72 24.43 -6.81
CA ASP A 31 -32.17 25.79 -6.79
C ASP A 31 -30.71 25.75 -6.36
N MET A 32 -29.82 26.18 -7.27
CA MET A 32 -28.37 26.18 -7.06
C MET A 32 -27.84 27.55 -6.62
N SER A 33 -28.68 28.57 -6.47
CA SER A 33 -28.24 29.95 -6.21
C SER A 33 -27.41 30.08 -4.95
N ASN A 34 -27.65 29.25 -3.94
CA ASN A 34 -26.97 29.29 -2.65
C ASN A 34 -25.58 28.66 -2.65
N VAL A 35 -25.22 27.91 -3.70
CA VAL A 35 -23.96 27.14 -3.77
C VAL A 35 -23.16 27.43 -5.03
N VAL A 36 -23.47 28.52 -5.73
CA VAL A 36 -22.72 28.93 -6.93
C VAL A 36 -21.27 29.21 -6.56
N GLY A 37 -20.35 28.47 -7.17
CA GLY A 37 -18.90 28.60 -6.92
C GLY A 37 -18.40 27.81 -5.70
N VAL A 38 -19.29 27.14 -4.97
CA VAL A 38 -18.94 26.30 -3.82
C VAL A 38 -18.69 24.87 -4.29
N PRO A 39 -17.54 24.25 -3.96
CA PRO A 39 -17.31 22.83 -4.23
C PRO A 39 -18.39 21.93 -3.61
N ASN A 40 -18.80 20.89 -4.34
CA ASN A 40 -19.90 20.00 -3.93
C ASN A 40 -19.66 19.25 -2.60
N ILE A 41 -18.40 19.07 -2.20
CA ILE A 41 -18.04 18.47 -0.91
C ILE A 41 -18.63 19.27 0.27
N TYR A 42 -18.76 20.59 0.11
CA TYR A 42 -19.27 21.52 1.12
C TYR A 42 -20.77 21.83 0.99
N TRP A 43 -21.50 21.09 0.15
CA TRP A 43 -22.95 21.27 0.06
C TRP A 43 -23.63 20.48 1.17
N GLU A 44 -24.63 21.10 1.80
CA GLU A 44 -25.55 20.46 2.71
C GLU A 44 -26.91 20.31 2.01
N ILE A 45 -27.52 19.12 2.12
CA ILE A 45 -28.81 18.81 1.51
C ILE A 45 -29.81 18.56 2.64
N THR A 46 -30.79 19.44 2.80
CA THR A 46 -31.89 19.29 3.76
C THR A 46 -33.21 19.20 2.99
N GLY A 47 -33.73 17.99 2.85
CA GLY A 47 -34.84 17.72 1.93
C GLY A 47 -34.42 17.96 0.47
N ASP A 48 -35.06 18.92 -0.19
CA ASP A 48 -34.75 19.31 -1.59
C ASP A 48 -34.00 20.65 -1.68
N ILE A 49 -33.61 21.22 -0.53
CA ILE A 49 -32.87 22.48 -0.47
C ILE A 49 -31.37 22.16 -0.36
N ILE A 50 -30.58 22.84 -1.18
CA ILE A 50 -29.13 22.77 -1.18
C ILE A 50 -28.58 24.09 -0.64
N THR A 51 -27.82 24.00 0.45
CA THR A 51 -27.14 25.14 1.10
C THR A 51 -25.65 24.90 1.19
N GLU A 52 -24.89 25.97 1.32
CA GLU A 52 -23.47 25.88 1.66
C GLU A 52 -23.33 25.59 3.16
N MET A 53 -22.46 24.63 3.49
CA MET A 53 -22.06 24.37 4.88
C MET A 53 -21.50 25.63 5.56
N SER A 54 -21.75 25.76 6.86
CA SER A 54 -21.08 26.77 7.68
C SER A 54 -19.57 26.59 7.68
N GLN A 55 -18.82 27.64 8.05
CA GLN A 55 -17.36 27.54 8.12
C GLN A 55 -16.88 26.43 9.06
N SER A 56 -17.53 26.25 10.22
CA SER A 56 -17.18 25.18 11.16
C SER A 56 -17.41 23.78 10.60
N GLU A 57 -18.42 23.60 9.75
CA GLU A 57 -18.70 22.32 9.09
C GLU A 57 -17.69 22.05 7.99
N LYS A 58 -17.33 23.07 7.20
CA LYS A 58 -16.24 22.96 6.22
C LYS A 58 -14.92 22.59 6.88
N ASP A 59 -14.57 23.27 7.97
CA ASP A 59 -13.36 22.98 8.74
C ASP A 59 -13.35 21.52 9.24
N SER A 60 -14.52 21.00 9.62
CA SER A 60 -14.68 19.60 10.04
C SER A 60 -14.52 18.62 8.88
N VAL A 61 -15.09 18.93 7.70
CA VAL A 61 -14.93 18.14 6.47
C VAL A 61 -13.46 18.13 6.04
N ASP A 62 -12.80 19.28 6.03
CA ASP A 62 -11.40 19.40 5.65
C ASP A 62 -10.49 18.67 6.63
N ALA A 63 -10.74 18.78 7.94
CA ALA A 63 -10.03 18.03 8.96
C ALA A 63 -10.18 16.52 8.77
N GLN A 64 -11.38 16.05 8.43
CA GLN A 64 -11.64 14.63 8.16
C GLN A 64 -10.89 14.16 6.90
N ILE A 65 -11.00 14.90 5.79
CA ILE A 65 -10.29 14.58 4.54
C ILE A 65 -8.78 14.52 4.76
N LEU A 66 -8.24 15.47 5.53
CA LEU A 66 -6.83 15.48 5.88
C LEU A 66 -6.44 14.28 6.76
N SER A 67 -7.29 13.90 7.72
CA SER A 67 -7.07 12.71 8.54
C SER A 67 -7.08 11.44 7.68
N ASP A 68 -8.09 11.26 6.83
CA ASP A 68 -8.22 10.10 5.95
C ASP A 68 -7.03 10.00 4.98
N SER A 69 -6.61 11.14 4.41
CA SER A 69 -5.43 11.19 3.56
C SER A 69 -4.15 10.83 4.30
N ARG A 70 -3.99 11.31 5.54
CA ARG A 70 -2.82 10.98 6.37
C ARG A 70 -2.83 9.49 6.72
N ASP A 71 -3.97 8.95 7.10
CA ASP A 71 -4.10 7.58 7.57
C ASP A 71 -3.85 6.60 6.41
N GLY A 72 -4.37 6.88 5.20
CA GLY A 72 -4.05 6.10 4.01
C GLY A 72 -2.56 6.12 3.61
N ILE A 73 -1.87 7.25 3.79
CA ILE A 73 -0.42 7.33 3.60
C ILE A 73 0.30 6.48 4.64
N ILE A 74 -0.08 6.57 5.92
CA ILE A 74 0.54 5.82 7.02
C ILE A 74 0.38 4.32 6.79
N GLU A 75 -0.84 3.85 6.45
CA GLU A 75 -1.10 2.45 6.12
C GLU A 75 -0.16 1.96 5.00
N SER A 76 -0.08 2.70 3.90
CA SER A 76 0.81 2.33 2.79
C SER A 76 2.30 2.28 3.18
N GLN A 77 2.75 3.15 4.08
CA GLN A 77 4.13 3.16 4.54
C GLN A 77 4.42 1.99 5.48
N ILE A 78 3.48 1.65 6.35
CA ILE A 78 3.58 0.51 7.27
C ILE A 78 3.61 -0.79 6.47
N ASP A 79 2.73 -0.97 5.49
CA ASP A 79 2.70 -2.17 4.64
C ASP A 79 4.02 -2.37 3.89
N ASN A 80 4.57 -1.28 3.34
CA ASN A 80 5.87 -1.31 2.66
C ASN A 80 6.99 -1.69 3.64
N LEU A 81 6.99 -1.12 4.85
CA LEU A 81 7.98 -1.44 5.87
C LEU A 81 7.87 -2.90 6.34
N GLU A 82 6.66 -3.39 6.58
CA GLU A 82 6.41 -4.79 6.95
C GLU A 82 6.95 -5.73 5.88
N SER A 83 6.66 -5.45 4.59
CA SER A 83 7.15 -6.25 3.47
C SER A 83 8.69 -6.28 3.42
N VAL A 84 9.35 -5.14 3.56
CA VAL A 84 10.81 -5.05 3.60
C VAL A 84 11.38 -5.85 4.79
N MET A 85 10.81 -5.70 5.98
CA MET A 85 11.26 -6.39 7.19
C MET A 85 11.07 -7.91 7.10
N ARG A 86 9.95 -8.35 6.52
CA ARG A 86 9.69 -9.77 6.24
C ARG A 86 10.73 -10.34 5.28
N GLN A 87 11.01 -9.63 4.18
CA GLN A 87 12.01 -10.08 3.21
C GLN A 87 13.43 -10.09 3.77
N LEU A 88 13.78 -9.11 4.61
CA LEU A 88 15.05 -9.11 5.33
C LEU A 88 15.18 -10.31 6.26
N THR A 89 14.10 -10.67 6.97
CA THR A 89 14.07 -11.83 7.86
C THR A 89 14.24 -13.13 7.07
N VAL A 90 13.52 -13.29 5.96
CA VAL A 90 13.64 -14.46 5.08
C VAL A 90 15.04 -14.57 4.48
N LEU A 91 15.61 -13.46 4.02
CA LEU A 91 16.98 -13.43 3.49
C LEU A 91 17.98 -13.86 4.56
N THR A 92 17.88 -13.32 5.77
CA THR A 92 18.75 -13.69 6.89
C THR A 92 18.62 -15.17 7.24
N MET A 93 17.39 -15.70 7.27
CA MET A 93 17.15 -17.12 7.49
C MET A 93 17.82 -18.00 6.41
N ASN A 94 17.76 -17.58 5.14
CA ASN A 94 18.41 -18.31 4.04
C ASN A 94 19.94 -18.29 4.15
N GLU A 95 20.54 -17.16 4.57
CA GLU A 95 21.98 -17.10 4.82
C GLU A 95 22.40 -18.04 5.96
N ILE A 96 21.65 -18.04 7.07
CA ILE A 96 21.89 -18.95 8.19
C ILE A 96 21.79 -20.42 7.73
N ASN A 97 20.78 -20.75 6.93
CA ASN A 97 20.61 -22.10 6.41
C ASN A 97 21.77 -22.51 5.49
N THR A 98 22.26 -21.60 4.65
CA THR A 98 23.44 -21.83 3.79
C THR A 98 24.69 -22.12 4.61
N ILE A 99 24.96 -21.30 5.64
CA ILE A 99 26.10 -21.50 6.54
C ILE A 99 25.97 -22.83 7.30
N ARG A 100 24.77 -23.18 7.79
CA ARG A 100 24.53 -24.47 8.46
C ARG A 100 24.80 -25.66 7.54
N GLN A 101 24.35 -25.60 6.29
CA GLN A 101 24.59 -26.65 5.30
C GLN A 101 26.08 -26.83 5.05
N TRP A 102 26.81 -25.73 4.83
CA TRP A 102 28.26 -25.79 4.66
C TRP A 102 28.97 -26.38 5.88
N LEU A 103 28.58 -25.99 7.10
CA LEU A 103 29.15 -26.56 8.32
C LEU A 103 28.87 -28.07 8.45
N MET A 104 27.69 -28.54 8.04
CA MET A 104 27.37 -29.97 8.00
C MET A 104 28.25 -30.71 6.99
N SER A 105 28.43 -30.16 5.79
CA SER A 105 29.33 -30.73 4.77
C SER A 105 30.77 -30.77 5.26
N PHE A 106 31.27 -29.69 5.87
CA PHE A 106 32.60 -29.63 6.45
C PHE A 106 32.79 -30.73 7.51
N LYS A 107 31.84 -30.89 8.43
CA LYS A 107 31.88 -31.96 9.45
C LYS A 107 31.88 -33.36 8.82
N ALA A 108 31.12 -33.56 7.76
CA ALA A 108 31.07 -34.83 7.05
C ALA A 108 32.42 -35.17 6.40
N GLU A 109 33.07 -34.20 5.75
CA GLU A 109 34.40 -34.40 5.15
C GLU A 109 35.47 -34.65 6.20
N VAL A 110 35.43 -33.95 7.34
CA VAL A 110 36.33 -34.20 8.47
C VAL A 110 36.18 -35.62 9.00
N ALA A 111 34.93 -36.10 9.16
CA ALA A 111 34.67 -37.45 9.66
C ALA A 111 35.07 -38.55 8.67
N ALA A 112 35.01 -38.28 7.36
CA ALA A 112 35.37 -39.23 6.31
C ALA A 112 36.88 -39.30 6.03
N ALA A 113 37.65 -38.32 6.49
CA ALA A 113 39.08 -38.26 6.20
C ALA A 113 39.87 -39.36 6.92
N THR A 114 40.73 -40.03 6.17
CA THR A 114 41.59 -41.14 6.67
C THR A 114 43.00 -40.70 7.04
N SER A 115 43.39 -39.49 6.63
CA SER A 115 44.68 -38.87 6.91
C SER A 115 44.58 -37.35 6.78
N PHE A 116 45.62 -36.64 7.18
CA PHE A 116 45.66 -35.18 7.03
C PHE A 116 45.70 -34.73 5.56
N ALA A 117 46.43 -35.43 4.69
CA ALA A 117 46.50 -35.08 3.26
C ALA A 117 45.16 -35.30 2.54
N ASP A 118 44.44 -36.37 2.91
CA ASP A 118 43.06 -36.64 2.47
C ASP A 118 42.12 -35.54 2.97
N LEU A 119 42.21 -35.15 4.24
CA LEU A 119 41.42 -34.05 4.80
C LEU A 119 41.63 -32.73 4.05
N GLN A 120 42.88 -32.36 3.76
CA GLN A 120 43.19 -31.15 3.00
C GLN A 120 42.52 -31.17 1.61
N SER A 121 42.61 -32.31 0.92
CA SER A 121 42.02 -32.47 -0.41
C SER A 121 40.49 -32.38 -0.38
N ARG A 122 39.85 -32.97 0.64
CA ARG A 122 38.40 -32.93 0.83
C ARG A 122 37.88 -31.54 1.16
N ILE A 123 38.51 -30.85 2.12
CA ILE A 123 38.10 -29.48 2.48
C ILE A 123 38.27 -28.55 1.28
N ALA A 124 39.36 -28.68 0.51
CA ALA A 124 39.59 -27.87 -0.69
C ALA A 124 38.54 -28.10 -1.80
N SER A 125 37.76 -29.19 -1.73
CA SER A 125 36.67 -29.47 -2.67
C SER A 125 35.30 -28.91 -2.24
N LEU A 126 35.18 -28.42 -1.00
CA LEU A 126 33.94 -27.80 -0.53
C LEU A 126 33.70 -26.48 -1.27
N ILE A 127 32.41 -26.15 -1.45
CA ILE A 127 32.03 -24.90 -2.09
C ILE A 127 32.48 -23.71 -1.23
N ASP A 128 33.04 -22.69 -1.88
CA ASP A 128 33.37 -21.44 -1.22
C ASP A 128 32.08 -20.67 -0.90
N LEU A 129 32.04 -20.08 0.30
CA LEU A 129 31.00 -19.15 0.73
C LEU A 129 31.58 -17.73 0.77
N PRO A 130 31.58 -17.01 -0.36
CA PRO A 130 32.09 -15.64 -0.38
C PRO A 130 31.20 -14.71 0.44
N ASP A 131 31.81 -13.66 1.01
CA ASP A 131 31.08 -12.63 1.73
C ASP A 131 30.07 -11.93 0.83
N ARG A 132 28.86 -11.71 1.36
CA ARG A 132 27.87 -10.89 0.67
C ARG A 132 28.18 -9.41 0.82
N THR A 133 28.16 -8.74 -0.32
CA THR A 133 28.21 -7.27 -0.38
C THR A 133 26.83 -6.66 -0.08
N LEU A 134 26.83 -5.43 0.42
CA LEU A 134 25.59 -4.65 0.60
C LEU A 134 24.81 -4.49 -0.71
N GLN A 135 25.50 -4.39 -1.84
CA GLN A 135 24.85 -4.29 -3.16
C GLN A 135 24.08 -5.56 -3.49
N GLN A 136 24.67 -6.74 -3.28
CA GLN A 136 23.98 -8.03 -3.50
C GLN A 136 22.75 -8.19 -2.59
N ILE A 137 22.86 -7.79 -1.32
CA ILE A 137 21.74 -7.81 -0.38
C ILE A 137 20.59 -6.90 -0.87
N ARG A 138 20.90 -5.66 -1.27
CA ARG A 138 19.89 -4.73 -1.80
C ARG A 138 19.23 -5.25 -3.05
N THR A 139 20.01 -5.78 -4.00
CA THR A 139 19.47 -6.36 -5.23
C THR A 139 18.54 -7.52 -4.92
N GLN A 140 18.92 -8.42 -4.03
CA GLN A 140 18.07 -9.56 -3.68
C GLN A 140 16.79 -9.14 -2.95
N LEU A 141 16.86 -8.15 -2.04
CA LEU A 141 15.67 -7.62 -1.38
C LEU A 141 14.68 -7.03 -2.40
N ARG A 142 15.16 -6.25 -3.37
CA ARG A 142 14.31 -5.68 -4.43
C ARG A 142 13.64 -6.76 -5.27
N ASN A 143 14.43 -7.71 -5.76
CA ASN A 143 13.92 -8.85 -6.54
C ASN A 143 12.84 -9.63 -5.77
N ASN A 144 13.03 -9.86 -4.47
CA ASN A 144 12.07 -10.58 -3.64
C ASN A 144 10.79 -9.79 -3.34
N LEU A 145 10.86 -8.45 -3.38
CA LEU A 145 9.70 -7.57 -3.24
C LEU A 145 8.91 -7.41 -4.55
N GLY A 146 9.44 -7.89 -5.68
CA GLY A 146 8.84 -7.70 -7.00
C GLY A 146 9.05 -6.29 -7.57
N ASN A 147 10.05 -5.56 -7.07
CA ASN A 147 10.40 -4.18 -7.47
C ASN A 147 11.70 -4.12 -8.27
#